data_AF-A0A3P1VB74-F1
#
_entry.id   AF-A0A3P1VB74-F1
#
_cell.length_a   1.000
_cell.length_b   1.000
_cell.length_c   1.000
_cell.angle_alpha   90.00
_cell.angle_beta   90.00
_cell.angle_gamma   90.00
#
_symmetry.space_group_name_H-M   'P 1'
#
loop_
_entity.id
_entity.type
_entity.pdbx_description
1 polymer ?
#
loop_
_entity_poly.entity_id
_entity_poly.type
_entity_poly.pdbx_seq_one_letter_code
_entity_poly.pdbx_strand_id
1 'polypeptide(L)'
;MIVLSPDGLRVFQEGKEDIYVPWRLSPQVMGVRVRNGVAFIKMQGGNVLPIGVRLRLTPISYVRLEQLISFYVSHPELRHELATKAGLARVKDLMNRYPWDIEEDLRTSVEQR
;
A
#
# COMPACT_ATOMS: atom_id res chain seq x y z
N MET A 1 -10.02 -1.50 -8.40
CA MET A 1 -9.05 -2.58 -8.12
C MET A 1 -7.69 -1.96 -7.82
N ILE A 2 -6.90 -2.55 -6.92
CA ILE A 2 -5.53 -2.12 -6.61
C ILE A 2 -4.59 -3.27 -6.99
N VAL A 3 -3.51 -2.95 -7.71
CA VAL A 3 -2.44 -3.90 -8.04
C VAL A 3 -1.13 -3.35 -7.48
N LEU A 4 -0.40 -4.20 -6.76
CA LEU A 4 0.90 -3.88 -6.18
C LEU A 4 2.00 -4.50 -7.04
N SER A 5 3.09 -3.76 -7.21
CA SER A 5 4.27 -4.19 -7.95
C SER A 5 5.53 -3.66 -7.26
N PRO A 6 6.73 -4.21 -7.58
CA PRO A 6 7.97 -3.71 -7.02
C PRO A 6 8.22 -2.21 -7.23
N ASP A 7 7.67 -1.61 -8.29
CA ASP A 7 7.91 -0.21 -8.66
C ASP A 7 6.87 0.77 -8.09
N GLY A 8 5.65 0.28 -7.83
CA GLY A 8 4.56 1.11 -7.34
C GLY A 8 3.25 0.37 -7.16
N LEU A 9 2.20 1.14 -6.90
CA LEU A 9 0.82 0.68 -6.90
C LEU A 9 0.07 1.26 -8.11
N ARG A 10 -0.82 0.47 -8.68
CA ARG A 10 -1.76 0.89 -9.74
C ARG A 10 -3.18 0.81 -9.22
N VAL A 11 -3.93 1.90 -9.37
CA VAL A 11 -5.33 1.99 -8.97
C VAL A 11 -6.19 2.09 -10.21
N PHE A 12 -7.01 1.07 -10.40
CA PHE A 12 -8.02 1.01 -11.45
C PHE A 12 -9.35 1.52 -10.90
N GLN A 13 -9.91 2.53 -11.57
CA GLN A 13 -11.20 3.13 -11.23
C GLN A 13 -12.12 3.06 -12.44
N GLU A 14 -13.34 2.57 -12.22
CA GLU A 14 -14.34 2.50 -13.28
C GLU A 14 -14.61 3.88 -13.89
N GLY A 15 -14.54 3.95 -15.23
CA GLY A 15 -14.77 5.18 -15.99
C GLY A 15 -13.66 6.24 -15.87
N LYS A 16 -12.46 5.87 -15.42
CA LYS A 16 -11.31 6.77 -15.28
C LYS A 16 -10.02 6.10 -15.73
N GLU A 17 -9.03 6.92 -16.05
CA GLU A 17 -7.67 6.46 -16.31
C GLU A 17 -7.06 5.77 -15.08
N ASP A 18 -6.24 4.76 -15.37
CA ASP A 18 -5.45 4.07 -14.35
C ASP A 18 -4.46 5.03 -13.71
N ILE A 19 -4.41 5.01 -12.38
CA ILE A 19 -3.53 5.88 -11.63
C ILE A 19 -2.34 5.07 -11.15
N TYR A 20 -1.14 5.48 -11.58
CA TYR A 20 0.11 4.90 -11.12
C TYR A 20 0.73 5.77 -10.02
N VAL A 21 1.02 5.14 -8.89
CA VAL A 21 1.63 5.79 -7.71
C VAL A 21 2.94 5.06 -7.41
N PRO A 22 4.09 5.64 -7.77
CA PRO A 22 5.39 4.99 -7.58
C PRO A 22 5.88 5.11 -6.14
N TRP A 23 6.50 4.05 -5.62
CA TRP A 23 7.01 4.03 -4.24
C TRP A 23 8.07 5.09 -3.98
N ARG A 24 8.88 5.43 -5.00
CA ARG A 24 9.95 6.44 -4.93
C ARG A 24 9.48 7.84 -4.56
N LEU A 25 8.18 8.12 -4.69
CA LEU A 25 7.58 9.40 -4.30
C LEU A 25 7.02 9.37 -2.87
N SER A 26 7.35 8.34 -2.09
CA SER A 26 6.93 8.14 -0.70
C SER A 26 5.44 8.43 -0.50
N PRO A 27 4.56 7.64 -1.14
CA PRO A 27 3.12 7.84 -1.04
C PRO A 27 2.65 7.71 0.42
N GLN A 28 1.71 8.56 0.81
CA GLN A 28 1.11 8.58 2.14
C GLN A 28 -0.39 8.75 2.01
N VAL A 29 -1.16 7.97 2.77
CA VAL A 29 -2.61 8.14 2.82
C VAL A 29 -2.94 9.23 3.84
N MET A 30 -3.74 10.22 3.44
CA MET A 30 -4.03 11.42 4.24
C MET A 30 -5.40 11.41 4.92
N GLY A 31 -6.16 10.33 4.75
CA GLY A 31 -7.52 10.19 5.30
C GLY A 31 -8.55 9.75 4.26
N VAL A 32 -9.80 9.60 4.70
CA VAL A 32 -10.97 9.27 3.87
C VAL A 32 -12.02 10.36 3.92
N ARG A 33 -12.58 10.70 2.76
CA ARG A 33 -13.85 11.43 2.70
C ARG A 33 -15.00 10.47 2.99
N VAL A 34 -15.59 10.61 4.18
CA VAL A 34 -16.67 9.74 4.71
C VAL A 34 -17.86 9.62 3.74
N ARG A 35 -18.26 10.73 3.10
CA ARG A 35 -19.44 10.78 2.20
C ARG A 35 -19.38 9.80 1.04
N ASN A 36 -18.20 9.55 0.48
CA ASN A 36 -18.02 8.71 -0.71
C ASN A 36 -16.95 7.62 -0.57
N GLY A 37 -16.36 7.47 0.63
CA GLY A 37 -15.34 6.45 0.91
C GLY A 37 -14.09 6.62 0.05
N VAL A 38 -13.73 7.86 -0.30
CA VAL A 38 -12.54 8.15 -1.11
C VAL A 38 -11.35 8.41 -0.18
N ALA A 39 -10.33 7.55 -0.24
CA ALA A 39 -9.05 7.78 0.43
C ALA A 39 -8.17 8.72 -0.41
N PHE A 40 -7.44 9.62 0.23
CA PHE A 40 -6.51 10.51 -0.48
C PHE A 40 -5.09 10.04 -0.30
N ILE A 41 -4.36 9.85 -1.40
CA ILE A 41 -2.93 9.52 -1.39
C ILE A 41 -2.15 10.76 -1.84
N LYS A 42 -1.27 11.25 -0.98
CA LYS A 42 -0.31 12.32 -1.26
C LYS A 42 1.04 11.69 -1.61
N MET A 43 1.75 12.31 -2.54
CA MET A 43 3.14 11.97 -2.88
C MET A 43 4.05 13.11 -2.42
N GLN A 44 5.20 12.78 -1.87
CA GLN A 44 6.18 13.75 -1.32
C GLN A 44 7.06 14.39 -2.43
N GLY A 45 7.13 13.80 -3.62
CA GLY A 45 8.09 14.18 -4.67
C GLY A 45 7.57 15.12 -5.79
N GLY A 46 6.57 15.97 -5.56
CA GLY A 46 6.17 17.01 -6.52
C GLY A 46 4.80 17.65 -6.24
N ASN A 47 4.43 18.66 -7.05
CA ASN A 47 3.12 19.36 -7.07
C ASN A 47 1.95 18.46 -7.50
N VAL A 48 1.93 17.21 -7.05
CA VAL A 48 0.90 16.24 -7.42
C VAL A 48 -0.26 16.36 -6.45
N LEU A 49 -1.42 16.73 -6.99
CA LEU A 49 -2.66 16.79 -6.23
C LEU A 49 -2.93 15.43 -5.58
N PRO A 50 -3.47 15.40 -4.35
CA PRO A 50 -3.85 14.14 -3.71
C PRO A 50 -4.80 13.33 -4.59
N ILE A 51 -4.48 12.06 -4.80
CA ILE A 51 -5.28 11.16 -5.62
C ILE A 51 -6.37 10.54 -4.76
N GLY A 52 -7.62 10.64 -5.21
CA GLY A 52 -8.75 10.00 -4.56
C GLY A 52 -8.93 8.54 -5.01
N VAL A 53 -8.80 7.58 -4.11
CA VAL A 53 -9.06 6.14 -4.31
C VAL A 53 -10.40 5.74 -3.70
N ARG A 54 -11.35 5.27 -4.50
CA ARG A 54 -12.65 4.78 -3.99
C ARG A 54 -12.47 3.42 -3.30
N LEU A 55 -12.59 3.41 -1.97
CA LEU A 55 -12.49 2.19 -1.17
C LEU A 55 -13.79 1.38 -1.13
N ARG A 56 -14.95 1.98 -1.39
CA ARG A 56 -16.27 1.29 -1.35
C ARG A 56 -16.37 0.05 -2.26
N LEU A 57 -15.49 -0.08 -3.26
CA LEU A 57 -15.46 -1.18 -4.22
C LEU A 57 -14.31 -2.17 -3.97
N THR A 58 -13.53 -1.99 -2.90
CA THR A 58 -12.39 -2.85 -2.55
C THR A 58 -12.56 -3.32 -1.11
N PRO A 59 -12.40 -4.61 -0.77
CA PRO A 59 -12.57 -5.12 0.58
C PRO A 59 -11.39 -4.76 1.51
N ILE A 60 -10.79 -3.58 1.31
CA ILE A 60 -9.68 -3.05 2.10
C ILE A 60 -10.16 -1.82 2.86
N SER A 61 -9.97 -1.81 4.17
CA SER A 61 -10.24 -0.61 4.96
C SER A 61 -9.18 0.44 4.70
N TYR A 62 -9.50 1.70 4.98
CA TYR A 62 -8.53 2.80 4.93
C TYR A 62 -7.27 2.50 5.75
N VAL A 63 -7.45 2.03 6.97
CA VAL A 63 -6.34 1.72 7.90
C VAL A 63 -5.45 0.64 7.32
N ARG A 64 -6.03 -0.39 6.67
CA ARG A 64 -5.24 -1.44 6.02
C ARG A 64 -4.47 -0.93 4.80
N LEU A 65 -5.07 -0.05 4.00
CA LEU A 65 -4.37 0.57 2.87
C LEU A 65 -3.22 1.46 3.34
N GLU A 66 -3.43 2.25 4.40
CA GLU A 66 -2.42 3.11 5.02
C GLU A 66 -1.25 2.29 5.58
N GLN A 67 -1.55 1.20 6.30
CA GLN A 67 -0.54 0.28 6.83
C GLN A 67 0.28 -0.36 5.72
N LEU A 68 -0.38 -0.85 4.67
CA LEU A 68 0.29 -1.48 3.55
C LEU A 68 1.21 -0.51 2.80
N ILE A 69 0.73 0.70 2.53
CA ILE A 69 1.55 1.74 1.87
C ILE A 69 2.72 2.13 2.75
N SER A 70 2.48 2.38 4.04
CA SER A 70 3.54 2.75 4.99
C SER A 70 4.61 1.67 5.10
N PHE A 71 4.21 0.39 5.17
CA PHE A 71 5.12 -0.74 5.23
C PHE A 71 6.07 -0.77 4.02
N TYR A 72 5.56 -0.76 2.79
CA TYR A 72 6.42 -0.80 1.60
C TYR A 72 7.18 0.50 1.32
N VAL A 73 6.74 1.64 1.88
CA VAL A 73 7.54 2.87 1.90
C VAL A 73 8.75 2.72 2.81
N SER A 74 8.57 2.20 4.03
CA SER A 74 9.63 1.99 5.01
C SER A 74 10.57 0.83 4.68
N HIS A 75 10.09 -0.16 3.92
CA HIS A 75 10.83 -1.38 3.56
C HIS A 75 11.07 -1.50 2.05
N PRO A 76 11.88 -0.61 1.43
CA PRO A 76 12.19 -0.69 0.01
C PRO A 76 12.82 -2.02 -0.40
N GLU A 77 13.60 -2.62 0.49
CA GLU A 77 14.25 -3.92 0.31
C GLU A 77 13.25 -5.05 0.12
N LEU A 78 12.02 -4.94 0.65
CA LEU A 78 11.00 -5.98 0.53
C LEU A 78 10.14 -5.84 -0.73
N ARG A 79 10.21 -4.72 -1.47
CA ARG A 79 9.32 -4.48 -2.63
C ARG A 79 9.46 -5.53 -3.74
N HIS A 80 10.64 -6.12 -3.91
CA HIS A 80 10.86 -7.17 -4.91
C HIS A 80 9.95 -8.40 -4.70
N GLU A 81 9.58 -8.68 -3.45
CA GLU A 81 8.74 -9.82 -3.10
C GLU A 81 7.32 -9.69 -3.66
N LEU A 82 6.85 -8.47 -3.98
CA LEU A 82 5.52 -8.18 -4.55
C LEU A 82 5.29 -8.86 -5.90
N ALA A 83 6.36 -9.24 -6.61
CA ALA A 83 6.30 -10.03 -7.83
C ALA A 83 6.26 -11.56 -7.58
N THR A 84 6.18 -12.00 -6.32
CA THR A 84 6.33 -13.41 -5.91
C THR A 84 5.19 -13.87 -5.00
N LYS A 85 5.12 -15.18 -4.76
CA LYS A 85 4.18 -15.76 -3.77
C LYS A 85 4.43 -15.27 -2.34
N ALA A 86 5.68 -14.96 -1.98
CA ALA A 86 6.02 -14.42 -0.67
C ALA A 86 5.37 -13.05 -0.43
N GLY A 87 5.34 -12.18 -1.45
CA GLY A 87 4.63 -10.91 -1.37
C GLY A 87 3.13 -11.05 -1.27
N LEU A 88 2.53 -12.03 -1.95
CA LEU A 88 1.11 -12.32 -1.73
C LEU A 88 0.83 -12.73 -0.28
N ALA A 89 1.68 -13.56 0.32
CA ALA A 89 1.55 -13.95 1.72
C ALA A 89 1.69 -12.73 2.64
N ARG A 90 2.71 -11.89 2.45
CA ARG A 90 2.89 -10.68 3.27
C ARG A 90 1.75 -9.68 3.13
N VAL A 91 1.26 -9.45 1.92
CA VAL A 91 0.10 -8.58 1.69
C VAL A 91 -1.12 -9.13 2.44
N LYS A 92 -1.35 -10.46 2.42
CA LYS A 92 -2.42 -11.07 3.21
C LYS A 92 -2.22 -10.89 4.72
N ASP A 93 -1.00 -11.00 5.21
CA ASP A 93 -0.70 -10.74 6.62
C ASP A 93 -0.96 -9.28 6.99
N LEU A 94 -0.51 -8.32 6.17
CA LEU A 94 -0.80 -6.89 6.37
C LEU A 94 -2.29 -6.56 6.34
N MET A 95 -3.12 -7.36 5.67
CA MET A 95 -4.57 -7.19 5.70
C MET A 95 -5.21 -7.68 7.01
N ASN A 96 -4.54 -8.55 7.77
CA ASN A 96 -5.10 -9.22 8.95
C ASN A 96 -4.39 -8.84 10.26
N ARG A 97 -3.11 -8.49 10.22
CA ARG A 97 -2.23 -8.20 11.36
C ARG A 97 -1.68 -6.78 11.29
N TYR A 98 -1.10 -6.29 12.38
CA TYR A 98 -0.48 -4.97 12.38
C TYR A 98 0.98 -5.04 11.86
N PRO A 99 1.54 -3.95 11.30
CA PRO A 99 2.90 -3.95 10.78
C PRO A 99 3.97 -4.36 11.79
N TRP A 100 3.87 -3.93 13.05
CA TRP A 100 4.85 -4.26 14.09
C TRP A 100 4.90 -5.77 14.41
N ASP A 101 3.77 -6.47 14.33
CA ASP A 101 3.73 -7.93 14.52
C ASP A 101 4.50 -8.64 13.39
N ILE A 102 4.47 -8.09 12.17
CA ILE A 102 5.15 -8.63 10.99
C ILE A 102 6.65 -8.27 11.03
N GLU A 103 6.98 -7.06 11.49
CA GLU A 103 8.37 -6.61 11.69
C GLU A 103 9.10 -7.47 12.73
N GLU A 104 8.41 -7.92 13.77
CA GLU A 104 8.97 -8.85 14.77
C GLU A 104 9.27 -10.24 14.17
N ASP A 105 8.37 -10.78 13.34
CA ASP A 105 8.60 -12.04 12.62
C ASP A 105 9.81 -11.94 11.66
N LEU A 106 9.97 -10.79 11.01
CA LEU A 106 11.11 -10.52 10.14
C LEU A 106 12.43 -10.48 10.92
N ARG A 107 12.45 -9.82 12.09
CA ARG A 107 13.65 -9.74 12.94
C ARG A 107 14.08 -11.13 13.42
N THR A 108 13.14 -11.92 13.92
CA THR A 108 13.41 -13.27 14.44
C THR A 108 13.86 -14.25 13.34
N SER A 109 13.37 -14.07 12.10
CA SER A 109 13.79 -14.87 10.94
C SER A 109 15.23 -14.59 10.49
N VAL A 110 15.74 -13.39 10.74
CA VAL A 110 17.14 -13.01 10.44
C VAL A 110 18.09 -13.52 11.52
N GLU A 111 17.68 -13.54 12.79
CA GLU A 111 18.50 -14.02 13.91
C GLU A 111 18.71 -15.55 13.93
N GLN A 112 17.89 -16.31 13.19
CA GLN A 112 17.98 -17.78 13.10
C GLN A 112 18.80 -18.29 11.89
N ARG A 113 19.43 -17.39 11.11
CA ARG A 113 20.31 -17.71 9.98
C ARG A 113 21.77 -17.43 10.32
#